data_AF-A0AAD9CFC1-F1
#
_entry.id   AF-A0AAD9CFC1-F1
#
_cell.length_a   1.000
_cell.length_b   1.000
_cell.length_c   1.000
_cell.angle_alpha   90.00
_cell.angle_beta   90.00
_cell.angle_gamma   90.00
#
_symmetry.space_group_name_H-M   'P 1'
#
loop_
_entity.id
_entity.type
_entity.pdbx_description
1 polymer ?
#
loop_
_entity_poly.entity_id
_entity_poly.type
_entity_poly.pdbx_seq_one_letter_code
_entity_poly.pdbx_strand_id
1 'polypeptide(L)'
;MDGDYVIGGVFSIHYYMHTVKHNYTTMPEPLSCAGSINSRGLRFSRAMVFAIEQINNSTELLPGIKLGYEIYDSCDSVSVAVNVAFQLSGGLDPVFNTGDKCSQSGMVMAVVGASGSTSTISMLRIIGPFNIPQVVVAFIPTGDMKILLEELSRKPSPPRQWIGSEAWVTDRDMLRFSFLAGAIGFGIEKSVIPGLRDFLLDLSPSKVADSPLLTMFWEEAFNCRLVKSEATDRSVCDGTEDIKTLQSSYTDTSQLRITNMVYKAVYAIAHAIHNAVCQKTDSTIQCDKFTKLEAKEEFLINRNLTWVEGGTQVRSPKAII
;
A
#
# COMPACT_ATOMS: atom_id res chain seq x y z
N MET A 1 -22.19 -0.05 20.65
CA MET A 1 -23.47 0.61 20.37
C MET A 1 -24.34 -0.39 19.67
N ASP A 2 -25.55 -0.64 20.18
CA ASP A 2 -26.41 -1.69 19.65
C ASP A 2 -27.13 -1.23 18.36
N GLY A 3 -27.30 -2.19 17.45
CA GLY A 3 -28.04 -2.07 16.20
C GLY A 3 -28.45 -3.46 15.70
N ASP A 4 -29.27 -3.50 14.66
CA ASP A 4 -29.74 -4.74 14.02
C ASP A 4 -28.58 -5.57 13.46
N TYR A 5 -27.49 -4.90 13.05
CA TYR A 5 -26.23 -5.52 12.64
C TYR A 5 -25.04 -4.80 13.27
N VAL A 6 -24.11 -5.53 13.88
CA VAL A 6 -22.94 -4.95 14.57
C VAL A 6 -21.68 -5.10 13.71
N ILE A 7 -20.93 -4.00 13.54
CA ILE A 7 -19.63 -3.98 12.86
C ILE A 7 -18.50 -3.81 13.90
N GLY A 8 -17.56 -4.75 13.91
CA GLY A 8 -16.38 -4.72 14.77
C GLY A 8 -15.26 -3.88 14.16
N GLY A 9 -14.60 -3.06 14.96
CA GLY A 9 -13.46 -2.25 14.56
C GLY A 9 -12.26 -2.54 15.45
N VAL A 10 -11.12 -2.90 14.84
CA VAL A 10 -9.87 -3.17 15.58
C VAL A 10 -8.80 -2.19 15.15
N PHE A 11 -8.37 -1.32 16.06
CA PHE A 11 -7.43 -0.24 15.76
C PHE A 11 -6.25 -0.22 16.74
N SER A 12 -5.10 0.31 16.35
CA SER A 12 -3.95 0.53 17.24
C SER A 12 -4.10 1.89 17.93
N ILE A 13 -4.94 1.98 18.96
CA ILE A 13 -5.17 3.22 19.73
C ILE A 13 -4.03 3.43 20.72
N HIS A 14 -3.39 2.39 21.20
CA HIS A 14 -2.09 2.44 21.88
C HIS A 14 -1.03 1.66 21.10
N TYR A 15 0.25 1.95 21.38
CA TYR A 15 1.40 1.27 20.78
C TYR A 15 1.96 0.12 21.62
N TYR A 16 1.65 0.12 22.91
CA TYR A 16 2.22 -0.84 23.84
C TYR A 16 1.13 -1.57 24.58
N MET A 17 1.35 -2.86 24.80
CA MET A 17 0.60 -3.64 25.76
C MET A 17 1.33 -3.58 27.10
N HIS A 18 0.59 -3.52 28.20
CA HIS A 18 1.15 -3.64 29.54
C HIS A 18 1.70 -5.06 29.74
N THR A 19 3.02 -5.20 29.74
CA THR A 19 3.69 -6.49 29.91
C THR A 19 3.94 -6.77 31.39
N VAL A 20 3.31 -7.80 31.93
CA VAL A 20 3.58 -8.30 33.28
C VAL A 20 4.28 -9.65 33.19
N LYS A 21 5.32 -9.85 34.01
CA LYS A 21 5.95 -11.17 34.12
C LYS A 21 5.08 -12.05 35.02
N HIS A 22 4.31 -12.94 34.41
CA HIS A 22 3.50 -13.89 35.16
C HIS A 22 4.35 -15.08 35.63
N ASN A 23 4.18 -15.46 36.89
CA ASN A 23 4.69 -16.71 37.46
C ASN A 23 3.70 -17.87 37.30
N TYR A 24 2.50 -17.59 36.75
CA TYR A 24 1.41 -18.54 36.49
C TYR A 24 0.91 -19.31 37.72
N THR A 25 1.03 -18.71 38.92
CA THR A 25 0.47 -19.29 40.15
C THR A 25 -0.99 -18.89 40.40
N THR A 26 -1.44 -17.83 39.74
CA THR A 26 -2.82 -17.34 39.74
C THR A 26 -3.24 -17.03 38.31
N MET A 27 -4.56 -17.01 38.07
CA MET A 27 -5.09 -16.64 36.76
C MET A 27 -4.59 -15.25 36.36
N PRO A 28 -3.97 -15.08 35.17
CA PRO A 28 -3.49 -13.78 34.73
C PRO A 28 -4.63 -12.78 34.56
N GLU A 29 -4.34 -11.52 34.86
CA GLU A 29 -5.27 -10.42 34.56
C GLU A 29 -5.44 -10.23 33.04
N PRO A 30 -6.58 -9.69 32.58
CA PRO A 30 -6.80 -9.39 31.18
C PRO A 30 -5.72 -8.47 30.59
N LEU A 31 -5.37 -8.70 29.33
CA LEU A 31 -4.41 -7.86 28.61
C LEU A 31 -4.89 -6.40 28.59
N SER A 32 -4.03 -5.48 28.99
CA SER A 32 -4.32 -4.04 28.97
C SER A 32 -3.31 -3.30 28.09
N CYS A 33 -3.76 -2.22 27.45
CA CYS A 33 -2.86 -1.34 26.71
C CYS A 33 -2.16 -0.34 27.64
N ALA A 34 -0.97 0.11 27.27
CA ALA A 34 -0.15 1.08 27.98
C ALA A 34 0.44 2.13 27.03
N GLY A 35 0.97 3.20 27.61
CA GLY A 35 1.57 4.32 26.89
C GLY A 35 0.57 5.41 26.53
N SER A 36 0.99 6.33 25.66
CA SER A 36 0.13 7.42 25.19
C SER A 36 -0.80 6.96 24.08
N ILE A 37 -1.95 7.64 23.96
CA ILE A 37 -2.90 7.42 22.88
C ILE A 37 -2.27 7.82 21.54
N ASN A 38 -2.31 6.89 20.59
CA ASN A 38 -2.05 7.11 19.19
C ASN A 38 -3.21 7.89 18.55
N SER A 39 -3.01 9.19 18.36
CA SER A 39 -4.00 10.09 17.74
C SER A 39 -4.42 9.64 16.34
N ARG A 40 -3.53 8.99 15.58
CA ARG A 40 -3.85 8.44 14.26
C ARG A 40 -4.80 7.25 14.36
N GLY A 41 -4.53 6.32 15.29
CA GLY A 41 -5.40 5.18 15.57
C GLY A 41 -6.80 5.61 16.04
N LEU A 42 -6.86 6.60 16.94
CA LEU A 42 -8.12 7.19 17.39
C LEU A 42 -8.89 7.89 16.27
N ARG A 43 -8.19 8.58 15.36
CA ARG A 43 -8.83 9.20 14.18
C ARG A 43 -9.48 8.15 13.28
N PHE A 44 -8.85 7.00 13.11
CA PHE A 44 -9.40 5.90 12.31
C PHE A 44 -10.66 5.29 12.94
N SER A 45 -10.65 5.05 14.25
CA SER A 45 -11.84 4.55 14.94
C SER A 45 -13.00 5.55 14.90
N ARG A 46 -12.71 6.85 15.03
CA ARG A 46 -13.72 7.91 14.86
C ARG A 46 -14.28 7.99 13.45
N ALA A 47 -13.46 7.77 12.42
CA ALA A 47 -13.92 7.74 11.04
C ALA A 47 -14.92 6.60 10.79
N MET A 48 -14.70 5.43 11.41
CA MET A 48 -15.64 4.32 11.36
C MET A 48 -16.99 4.69 12.03
N VAL A 49 -16.96 5.28 13.23
CA VAL A 49 -18.18 5.73 13.92
C VAL A 49 -18.93 6.76 13.08
N PHE A 50 -18.23 7.76 12.56
CA PHE A 50 -18.83 8.80 11.72
C PHE A 50 -19.52 8.22 10.47
N ALA A 51 -18.87 7.27 9.80
CA ALA A 51 -19.46 6.61 8.63
C ALA A 51 -20.75 5.85 8.99
N ILE A 52 -20.75 5.13 10.11
CA ILE A 52 -21.93 4.39 10.59
C ILE A 52 -23.08 5.35 10.95
N GLU A 53 -22.79 6.47 11.60
CA GLU A 53 -23.79 7.49 11.93
C GLU A 53 -24.40 8.12 10.67
N GLN A 54 -23.57 8.41 9.65
CA GLN A 54 -24.06 8.91 8.36
C GLN A 54 -24.99 7.90 7.66
N ILE A 55 -24.64 6.61 7.68
CA ILE A 55 -25.47 5.55 7.09
C ILE A 55 -26.80 5.43 7.83
N ASN A 56 -26.77 5.40 9.16
CA ASN A 56 -27.98 5.30 9.98
C ASN A 56 -28.92 6.51 9.82
N ASN A 57 -28.39 7.66 9.39
CA ASN A 57 -29.17 8.87 9.12
C ASN A 57 -29.61 9.00 7.64
N SER A 58 -29.23 8.06 6.78
CA SER A 58 -29.61 8.07 5.37
C SER A 58 -31.00 7.46 5.17
N THR A 59 -31.82 8.10 4.34
CA THR A 59 -33.09 7.53 3.86
C THR A 59 -32.92 6.69 2.60
N GLU A 60 -31.76 6.78 1.93
CA GLU A 60 -31.47 6.08 0.68
C GLU A 60 -30.74 4.76 0.91
N LEU A 61 -29.89 4.70 1.94
CA LEU A 61 -29.03 3.55 2.23
C LEU A 61 -29.43 2.91 3.55
N LEU A 62 -29.87 1.64 3.49
CA LEU A 62 -30.37 0.86 4.63
C LEU A 62 -31.54 1.49 5.41
N PRO A 63 -32.60 2.01 4.74
CA PRO A 63 -33.73 2.61 5.44
C PRO A 63 -34.43 1.58 6.35
N GLY A 64 -34.59 1.93 7.63
CA GLY A 64 -35.22 1.07 8.63
C GLY A 64 -34.30 0.01 9.25
N ILE A 65 -33.01 0.01 8.93
CA ILE A 65 -31.99 -0.85 9.54
C ILE A 65 -30.99 0.02 10.29
N LYS A 66 -30.75 -0.26 11.57
CA LYS A 66 -29.77 0.43 12.40
C LYS A 66 -28.47 -0.37 12.49
N LEU A 67 -27.37 0.19 12.00
CA LEU A 67 -26.04 -0.36 12.20
C LEU A 67 -25.49 0.00 13.59
N GLY A 68 -25.02 -1.02 14.30
CA GLY A 68 -24.27 -0.91 15.55
C GLY A 68 -22.77 -1.09 15.32
N TYR A 69 -21.97 -0.84 16.36
CA TYR A 69 -20.52 -1.06 16.30
C TYR A 69 -19.91 -1.41 17.65
N GLU A 70 -18.80 -2.15 17.58
CA GLU A 70 -17.91 -2.45 18.70
C GLU A 70 -16.47 -2.12 18.30
N ILE A 71 -15.76 -1.36 19.13
CA ILE A 71 -14.40 -0.90 18.82
C ILE A 71 -13.45 -1.41 19.88
N TYR A 72 -12.37 -2.04 19.43
CA TYR A 72 -11.34 -2.64 20.26
C TYR A 72 -9.97 -2.03 19.95
N ASP A 73 -9.18 -1.88 21.01
CA ASP A 73 -7.77 -1.50 20.89
C ASP A 73 -6.89 -2.75 20.81
N SER A 74 -6.08 -2.83 19.76
CA SER A 74 -5.12 -3.93 19.57
C SER A 74 -3.79 -3.70 20.29
N CYS A 75 -3.54 -2.50 20.83
CA CYS A 75 -2.25 -2.10 21.40
C CYS A 75 -1.04 -2.35 20.47
N ASP A 76 -1.26 -2.45 19.16
CA ASP A 76 -0.28 -2.94 18.16
C ASP A 76 0.35 -4.31 18.51
N SER A 77 -0.35 -5.09 19.33
CA SER A 77 0.08 -6.38 19.86
C SER A 77 -0.71 -7.52 19.23
N VAL A 78 0.02 -8.55 18.79
CA VAL A 78 -0.58 -9.76 18.21
C VAL A 78 -1.48 -10.47 19.22
N SER A 79 -1.03 -10.60 20.47
CA SER A 79 -1.79 -11.32 21.52
C SER A 79 -3.14 -10.66 21.80
N VAL A 80 -3.16 -9.33 21.81
CA VAL A 80 -4.40 -8.56 22.03
C VAL A 80 -5.29 -8.65 20.81
N ALA A 81 -4.74 -8.48 19.60
CA ALA A 81 -5.49 -8.60 18.36
C ALA A 81 -6.17 -9.97 18.22
N VAL A 82 -5.45 -11.06 18.55
CA VAL A 82 -6.01 -12.43 18.58
C VAL A 82 -7.14 -12.55 19.60
N ASN A 83 -6.95 -12.04 20.82
CA ASN A 83 -7.98 -12.05 21.85
C ASN A 83 -9.25 -11.31 21.40
N VAL A 84 -9.10 -10.13 20.80
CA VAL A 84 -10.20 -9.35 20.22
C VAL A 84 -10.89 -10.13 19.09
N ALA A 85 -10.13 -10.77 18.19
CA ALA A 85 -10.70 -11.57 17.12
C ALA A 85 -11.56 -12.74 17.65
N PHE A 86 -11.15 -13.39 18.74
CA PHE A 86 -11.98 -14.41 19.40
C PHE A 86 -13.27 -13.81 19.98
N GLN A 87 -13.18 -12.66 20.65
CA GLN A 87 -14.35 -11.96 21.19
C GLN A 87 -15.35 -11.59 20.09
N LEU A 88 -14.87 -11.07 18.96
CA LEU A 88 -15.69 -10.72 17.79
C LEU A 88 -16.35 -11.94 17.14
N SER A 89 -15.71 -13.11 17.22
CA SER A 89 -16.20 -14.36 16.61
C SER A 89 -17.21 -15.11 17.48
N GLY A 90 -17.06 -15.05 18.81
CA GLY A 90 -17.81 -15.87 19.77
C GLY A 90 -18.68 -15.11 20.76
N GLY A 91 -18.65 -13.77 20.78
CA GLY A 91 -19.25 -12.97 21.84
C GLY A 91 -18.49 -13.10 23.17
N LEU A 92 -18.80 -12.21 24.11
CA LEU A 92 -18.06 -12.06 25.37
C LEU A 92 -18.59 -12.93 26.51
N ASP A 93 -19.38 -13.98 26.26
CA ASP A 93 -20.00 -14.73 27.35
C ASP A 93 -18.93 -15.56 28.08
N PRO A 94 -18.50 -15.16 29.31
CA PRO A 94 -17.49 -15.90 30.05
C PRO A 94 -18.08 -17.19 30.64
N VAL A 95 -19.40 -17.36 30.50
CA VAL A 95 -20.15 -18.53 30.93
C VAL A 95 -20.24 -19.49 29.75
N PHE A 96 -19.45 -20.56 29.79
CA PHE A 96 -19.76 -21.76 29.02
C PHE A 96 -21.11 -22.28 29.49
N ASN A 97 -22.18 -21.87 28.81
CA ASN A 97 -23.49 -22.41 29.08
C ASN A 97 -23.48 -23.85 28.56
N THR A 98 -23.40 -24.83 29.46
CA THR A 98 -23.49 -26.26 29.13
C THR A 98 -24.90 -26.68 28.74
N GLY A 99 -25.86 -25.75 28.70
CA GLY A 99 -27.17 -25.96 28.08
C GLY A 99 -27.11 -25.76 26.56
N ASP A 100 -27.89 -26.55 25.82
CA ASP A 100 -27.94 -26.61 24.34
C ASP A 100 -28.38 -25.31 23.62
N LYS A 101 -28.39 -24.16 24.30
CA LYS A 101 -28.82 -22.87 23.76
C LYS A 101 -27.70 -21.84 23.86
N CYS A 102 -26.86 -21.78 22.83
CA CYS A 102 -26.02 -20.61 22.58
C CYS A 102 -26.92 -19.45 22.13
N SER A 103 -26.95 -18.35 22.88
CA SER A 103 -27.56 -17.10 22.41
C SER A 103 -26.76 -16.60 21.21
N GLN A 104 -27.37 -16.54 20.03
CA GLN A 104 -26.79 -15.92 18.82
C GLN A 104 -26.67 -14.39 18.92
N SER A 105 -27.06 -13.82 20.06
CA SER A 105 -27.08 -12.38 20.33
C SER A 105 -25.66 -11.91 20.65
N GLY A 106 -25.02 -11.24 19.68
CA GLY A 106 -23.69 -10.64 19.84
C GLY A 106 -22.67 -10.99 18.75
N MET A 107 -23.08 -11.67 17.67
CA MET A 107 -22.16 -11.95 16.57
C MET A 107 -21.89 -10.68 15.74
N VAL A 108 -20.62 -10.35 15.56
CA VAL A 108 -20.21 -9.27 14.67
C VAL A 108 -20.32 -9.72 13.22
N MET A 109 -21.03 -8.92 12.41
CA MET A 109 -21.33 -9.23 11.01
C MET A 109 -20.17 -8.92 10.07
N ALA A 110 -19.32 -7.98 10.45
CA ALA A 110 -18.12 -7.64 9.68
C ALA A 110 -17.06 -6.99 10.57
N VAL A 111 -15.79 -7.17 10.21
CA VAL A 111 -14.67 -6.59 10.96
C VAL A 111 -13.86 -5.62 10.07
N VAL A 112 -13.54 -4.45 10.61
CA VAL A 112 -12.66 -3.44 10.01
C VAL A 112 -11.34 -3.38 10.79
N GLY A 113 -10.22 -3.59 10.12
CA GLY A 113 -8.87 -3.58 10.74
C GLY A 113 -8.16 -4.94 10.72
N ALA A 114 -6.93 -5.04 11.23
CA ALA A 114 -6.16 -4.05 11.98
C ALA A 114 -5.18 -3.27 11.09
N SER A 115 -4.47 -2.30 11.69
CA SER A 115 -3.50 -1.46 11.01
C SER A 115 -2.18 -2.18 10.68
N GLY A 116 -1.70 -3.04 11.57
CA GLY A 116 -0.43 -3.76 11.41
C GLY A 116 -0.59 -5.10 10.68
N SER A 117 0.37 -5.46 9.84
CA SER A 117 0.34 -6.72 9.07
C SER A 117 0.32 -7.95 9.98
N THR A 118 1.20 -8.02 10.98
CA THR A 118 1.29 -9.18 11.89
C THR A 118 0.01 -9.39 12.71
N SER A 119 -0.56 -8.31 13.24
CA SER A 119 -1.81 -8.34 13.99
C SER A 119 -2.98 -8.74 13.08
N THR A 120 -3.03 -8.20 11.86
CA THR A 120 -4.04 -8.54 10.86
C THR A 120 -3.96 -10.01 10.43
N ILE A 121 -2.77 -10.54 10.17
CA ILE A 121 -2.56 -11.97 9.86
C ILE A 121 -3.11 -12.85 10.98
N SER A 122 -2.81 -12.48 12.21
CA SER A 122 -3.19 -13.28 13.38
C SER A 122 -4.70 -13.26 13.60
N MET A 123 -5.33 -12.09 13.50
CA MET A 123 -6.79 -11.98 13.54
C MET A 123 -7.46 -12.74 12.41
N LEU A 124 -6.91 -12.66 11.20
CA LEU A 124 -7.44 -13.35 10.03
C LEU A 124 -7.47 -14.86 10.18
N ARG A 125 -6.48 -15.43 10.88
CA ARG A 125 -6.45 -16.88 11.17
C ARG A 125 -7.56 -17.29 12.14
N ILE A 126 -8.00 -16.39 13.02
CA ILE A 126 -9.07 -16.66 13.99
C ILE A 126 -10.45 -16.44 13.37
N ILE A 127 -10.65 -15.32 12.68
CA ILE A 127 -11.94 -14.94 12.09
C ILE A 127 -12.25 -15.79 10.85
N GLY A 128 -11.20 -16.27 10.18
CA GLY A 128 -11.27 -17.04 8.93
C GLY A 128 -12.30 -18.17 8.92
N PRO A 129 -12.24 -19.11 9.88
CA PRO A 129 -13.19 -20.22 9.98
C PRO A 129 -14.65 -19.84 10.25
N PHE A 130 -14.92 -18.65 10.79
CA PHE A 130 -16.28 -18.19 11.12
C PHE A 130 -17.00 -17.53 9.95
N ASN A 131 -16.36 -17.45 8.77
CA ASN A 131 -16.93 -16.89 7.54
C ASN A 131 -17.44 -15.44 7.71
N ILE A 132 -16.84 -14.69 8.64
CA ILE A 132 -17.18 -13.28 8.90
C ILE A 132 -16.47 -12.42 7.84
N PRO A 133 -17.21 -11.63 7.04
CA PRO A 133 -16.64 -10.69 6.09
C PRO A 133 -15.67 -9.71 6.75
N GLN A 134 -14.46 -9.56 6.19
CA GLN A 134 -13.49 -8.58 6.67
C GLN A 134 -13.24 -7.49 5.63
N VAL A 135 -13.21 -6.24 6.08
CA VAL A 135 -12.76 -5.08 5.29
C VAL A 135 -11.36 -4.69 5.79
N VAL A 136 -10.36 -4.81 4.92
CA VAL A 136 -8.96 -4.51 5.25
C VAL A 136 -8.52 -3.24 4.53
N VAL A 137 -8.22 -2.20 5.30
CA VAL A 137 -7.66 -0.95 4.79
C VAL A 137 -6.14 -0.99 4.93
N ALA A 138 -5.42 -1.20 3.82
CA ALA A 138 -3.98 -1.41 3.81
C ALA A 138 -3.23 -0.25 3.15
N PHE A 139 -2.81 0.73 3.96
CA PHE A 139 -1.92 1.82 3.58
C PHE A 139 -0.46 1.47 3.84
N ILE A 140 0.09 0.58 3.02
CA ILE A 140 1.47 0.08 3.13
C ILE A 140 2.17 0.10 1.75
N PRO A 141 3.50 0.06 1.69
CA PRO A 141 4.24 -0.11 0.44
C PRO A 141 4.02 -1.50 -0.19
N THR A 142 4.30 -1.60 -1.49
CA THR A 142 4.18 -2.85 -2.27
C THR A 142 4.93 -4.04 -1.67
N GLY A 143 6.16 -3.82 -1.20
CA GLY A 143 7.00 -4.89 -0.63
C GLY A 143 6.38 -5.53 0.61
N ASP A 144 5.89 -4.73 1.55
CA ASP A 144 5.26 -5.22 2.79
C ASP A 144 3.93 -5.93 2.49
N MET A 145 3.15 -5.39 1.54
CA MET A 145 1.91 -6.01 1.10
C MET A 145 2.17 -7.38 0.47
N LYS A 146 3.22 -7.50 -0.35
CA LYS A 146 3.62 -8.76 -0.97
C LYS A 146 3.88 -9.85 0.09
N ILE A 147 4.61 -9.53 1.16
CA ILE A 147 4.89 -10.47 2.26
C ILE A 147 3.58 -10.91 2.93
N LEU A 148 2.68 -9.97 3.23
CA LEU A 148 1.38 -10.27 3.81
C LEU A 148 0.56 -11.23 2.93
N LEU A 149 0.49 -10.95 1.64
CA LEU A 149 -0.29 -11.75 0.68
C LEU A 149 0.31 -13.14 0.47
N GLU A 150 1.63 -13.29 0.48
CA GLU A 150 2.31 -14.58 0.43
C GLU A 150 1.98 -15.43 1.67
N GLU A 151 1.96 -14.83 2.86
CA GLU A 151 1.54 -15.53 4.08
C GLU A 151 0.06 -15.93 4.07
N LEU A 152 -0.82 -15.05 3.55
CA LEU A 152 -2.24 -15.36 3.41
C LEU A 152 -2.53 -16.43 2.37
N SER A 153 -1.67 -16.58 1.36
CA SER A 153 -1.81 -17.61 0.31
C SER A 153 -1.52 -19.02 0.80
N ARG A 154 -0.90 -19.18 1.98
CA ARG A 154 -0.57 -20.51 2.54
C ARG A 154 -1.78 -21.34 2.93
N LYS A 155 -2.92 -20.70 3.23
CA LYS A 155 -4.16 -21.39 3.60
C LYS A 155 -5.37 -20.70 2.96
N PRO A 156 -6.37 -21.45 2.49
CA PRO A 156 -7.62 -20.87 2.04
C PRO A 156 -8.23 -20.06 3.18
N SER A 157 -8.71 -18.88 2.85
CA SER A 157 -9.25 -17.93 3.80
C SER A 157 -10.47 -17.24 3.21
N PRO A 158 -11.42 -16.77 4.05
CA PRO A 158 -12.67 -16.22 3.55
C PRO A 158 -12.45 -14.99 2.67
N PRO A 159 -13.42 -14.68 1.80
CA PRO A 159 -13.38 -13.49 0.96
C PRO A 159 -13.31 -12.22 1.82
N ARG A 160 -12.56 -11.23 1.34
CA ARG A 160 -12.33 -9.95 2.02
C ARG A 160 -12.49 -8.81 1.04
N GLN A 161 -13.00 -7.69 1.53
CA GLN A 161 -12.94 -6.44 0.79
C GLN A 161 -11.62 -5.74 1.12
N TRP A 162 -10.78 -5.55 0.10
CA TRP A 162 -9.54 -4.82 0.25
C TRP A 162 -9.72 -3.35 -0.14
N ILE A 163 -9.18 -2.45 0.67
CA ILE A 163 -9.04 -1.03 0.37
C ILE A 163 -7.54 -0.69 0.38
N GLY A 164 -6.96 -0.51 -0.81
CA GLY A 164 -5.52 -0.38 -1.01
C GLY A 164 -5.01 1.03 -1.21
N SER A 165 -3.76 1.25 -0.80
CA SER A 165 -2.99 2.44 -1.15
C SER A 165 -2.57 2.42 -2.62
N GLU A 166 -2.24 3.62 -3.11
CA GLU A 166 -1.71 3.87 -4.44
C GLU A 166 -0.53 2.98 -4.82
N ALA A 167 0.35 2.69 -3.85
CA ALA A 167 1.57 1.92 -4.06
C ALA A 167 1.32 0.52 -4.65
N TRP A 168 0.30 -0.20 -4.19
CA TRP A 168 0.11 -1.63 -4.52
C TRP A 168 -1.20 -1.95 -5.22
N VAL A 169 -2.25 -1.14 -5.05
CA VAL A 169 -3.58 -1.48 -5.57
C VAL A 169 -3.65 -1.50 -7.10
N THR A 170 -2.72 -0.79 -7.76
CA THR A 170 -2.58 -0.80 -9.23
C THR A 170 -1.41 -1.63 -9.74
N ASP A 171 -0.68 -2.28 -8.84
CA ASP A 171 0.48 -3.09 -9.18
C ASP A 171 0.03 -4.42 -9.82
N ARG A 172 0.59 -4.74 -10.98
CA ARG A 172 0.27 -5.96 -11.72
C ARG A 172 0.75 -7.22 -11.00
N ASP A 173 1.83 -7.14 -10.24
CA ASP A 173 2.34 -8.26 -9.46
C ASP A 173 1.34 -8.70 -8.38
N MET A 174 0.42 -7.81 -7.96
CA MET A 174 -0.63 -8.15 -7.01
C MET A 174 -1.75 -8.99 -7.64
N LEU A 175 -1.91 -8.98 -8.97
CA LEU A 175 -2.97 -9.73 -9.65
C LEU A 175 -2.80 -11.25 -9.53
N ARG A 176 -1.61 -11.75 -9.17
CA ARG A 176 -1.39 -13.17 -8.89
C ARG A 176 -2.16 -13.68 -7.68
N PHE A 177 -2.60 -12.78 -6.79
CA PHE A 177 -3.38 -13.12 -5.60
C PHE A 177 -4.87 -12.99 -5.92
N SER A 178 -5.50 -14.10 -6.32
CA SER A 178 -6.91 -14.12 -6.74
C SER A 178 -7.90 -13.58 -5.71
N PHE A 179 -7.57 -13.67 -4.41
CA PHE A 179 -8.38 -13.13 -3.32
C PHE A 179 -8.30 -11.60 -3.15
N LEU A 180 -7.54 -10.91 -4.01
CA LEU A 180 -7.62 -9.45 -4.19
C LEU A 180 -8.66 -9.03 -5.23
N ALA A 181 -9.35 -9.98 -5.88
CA ALA A 181 -10.41 -9.64 -6.83
C ALA A 181 -11.47 -8.75 -6.16
N GLY A 182 -11.77 -7.61 -6.79
CA GLY A 182 -12.68 -6.60 -6.23
C GLY A 182 -12.03 -5.61 -5.27
N ALA A 183 -10.70 -5.61 -5.09
CA ALA A 183 -10.01 -4.58 -4.34
C ALA A 183 -10.30 -3.17 -4.89
N ILE A 184 -10.54 -2.23 -3.99
CA ILE A 184 -10.80 -0.82 -4.29
C ILE A 184 -9.61 0.00 -3.77
N GLY A 185 -9.24 1.08 -4.44
CA GLY A 185 -8.21 1.96 -3.90
C GLY A 185 -7.94 3.16 -4.78
N PHE A 186 -6.89 3.88 -4.43
CA PHE A 186 -6.45 5.08 -5.15
C PHE A 186 -5.36 4.69 -6.14
N GLY A 187 -5.33 5.28 -7.33
CA GLY A 187 -4.25 5.04 -8.29
C GLY A 187 -3.81 6.35 -8.95
N ILE A 188 -2.51 6.55 -9.15
CA ILE A 188 -1.99 7.69 -9.92
C ILE A 188 -2.44 7.56 -11.37
N GLU A 189 -2.91 8.65 -11.98
CA GLU A 189 -3.35 8.65 -13.38
C GLU A 189 -2.33 7.99 -14.33
N LYS A 190 -2.84 7.11 -15.21
CA LYS A 190 -2.01 6.48 -16.24
C LYS A 190 -1.60 7.52 -17.27
N SER A 191 -0.36 7.45 -17.73
CA SER A 191 0.15 8.30 -18.78
C SER A 191 0.90 7.49 -19.83
N VAL A 192 1.15 8.12 -20.98
CA VAL A 192 2.02 7.62 -22.03
C VAL A 192 3.19 8.58 -22.13
N ILE A 193 4.41 8.05 -22.14
CA ILE A 193 5.63 8.82 -22.42
C ILE A 193 6.09 8.42 -23.81
N PRO A 194 5.89 9.28 -24.83
CA PRO A 194 6.29 8.98 -26.20
C PRO A 194 7.78 8.65 -26.30
N GLY A 195 8.12 7.61 -27.06
CA GLY A 195 9.51 7.16 -27.26
C GLY A 195 10.16 6.44 -26.08
N LEU A 196 9.57 6.44 -24.88
CA LEU A 196 10.16 5.75 -23.72
C LEU A 196 10.29 4.25 -23.97
N ARG A 197 9.29 3.62 -24.60
CA ARG A 197 9.36 2.21 -24.95
C ARG A 197 10.54 1.91 -25.87
N ASP A 198 10.71 2.69 -26.93
CA ASP A 198 11.79 2.49 -27.90
C ASP A 198 13.15 2.70 -27.23
N PHE A 199 13.26 3.69 -26.34
CA PHE A 199 14.45 3.92 -25.53
C PHE A 199 14.78 2.74 -24.60
N LEU A 200 13.79 2.19 -23.88
CA LEU A 200 14.00 1.04 -22.99
C LEU A 200 14.42 -0.23 -23.75
N LEU A 201 13.94 -0.39 -24.98
CA LEU A 201 14.24 -1.55 -25.83
C LEU A 201 15.52 -1.36 -26.67
N ASP A 202 16.08 -0.16 -26.73
CA ASP A 202 17.34 0.15 -27.43
C ASP A 202 18.57 -0.09 -26.52
N LEU A 203 18.71 -1.35 -26.09
CA LEU A 203 19.84 -1.85 -25.28
C LEU A 203 20.72 -2.78 -26.11
N SER A 204 21.83 -2.25 -26.63
CA SER A 204 22.89 -3.04 -27.25
C SER A 204 23.83 -3.63 -26.18
N PRO A 205 24.51 -4.76 -26.44
CA PRO A 205 25.45 -5.36 -25.48
C PRO A 205 26.53 -4.39 -24.97
N SER A 206 26.97 -3.44 -25.80
CA SER A 206 27.88 -2.36 -25.40
C SER A 206 27.28 -1.44 -24.33
N LYS A 207 26.07 -0.90 -24.57
CA LYS A 207 25.34 -0.05 -23.61
C LYS A 207 25.05 -0.78 -22.29
N VAL A 208 24.80 -2.09 -22.39
CA VAL A 208 24.57 -2.96 -21.22
C VAL A 208 25.85 -3.11 -20.40
N ALA A 209 27.00 -3.32 -21.06
CA ALA A 209 28.31 -3.43 -20.41
C ALA A 209 28.78 -2.11 -19.76
N ASP A 210 28.34 -0.96 -20.28
CA ASP A 210 28.67 0.36 -19.73
C ASP A 210 28.00 0.65 -18.36
N SER A 211 27.00 -0.15 -17.96
CA SER A 211 26.27 0.03 -16.70
C SER A 211 26.22 -1.28 -15.90
N PRO A 212 26.77 -1.30 -14.67
CA PRO A 212 26.67 -2.47 -13.80
C PRO A 212 25.23 -2.91 -13.52
N LEU A 213 24.28 -1.96 -13.47
CA LEU A 213 22.86 -2.26 -13.26
C LEU A 213 22.24 -2.94 -14.48
N LEU A 214 22.55 -2.47 -15.69
CA LEU A 214 22.04 -3.07 -16.92
C LEU A 214 22.68 -4.44 -17.16
N THR A 215 23.97 -4.59 -16.85
CA THR A 215 24.67 -5.87 -16.87
C THR A 215 23.95 -6.89 -16.00
N MET A 216 23.67 -6.57 -14.72
CA MET A 216 22.94 -7.47 -13.82
C MET A 216 21.53 -7.80 -14.34
N PHE A 217 20.79 -6.79 -14.80
CA PHE A 217 19.46 -6.99 -15.37
C PHE A 217 19.49 -7.93 -16.58
N TRP A 218 20.44 -7.75 -17.50
CA TRP A 218 20.56 -8.55 -18.72
C TRP A 218 20.92 -10.01 -18.40
N GLU A 219 21.89 -10.21 -17.51
CA GLU A 219 22.31 -11.55 -17.05
C GLU A 219 21.18 -12.30 -16.35
N GLU A 220 20.36 -11.60 -15.55
CA GLU A 220 19.20 -12.20 -14.88
C GLU A 220 18.06 -12.49 -15.88
N ALA A 221 17.76 -11.54 -16.78
CA ALA A 221 16.67 -11.66 -17.74
C ALA A 221 16.87 -12.81 -18.74
N PHE A 222 18.10 -13.02 -19.21
CA PHE A 222 18.42 -14.05 -20.19
C PHE A 222 19.11 -15.28 -19.58
N ASN A 223 19.29 -15.30 -18.25
CA ASN A 223 19.97 -16.37 -17.50
C ASN A 223 21.37 -16.73 -18.09
N CYS A 224 22.11 -15.72 -18.52
CA CYS A 224 23.44 -15.84 -19.13
C CYS A 224 24.46 -14.97 -18.36
N ARG A 225 25.74 -15.05 -18.73
CA ARG A 225 26.79 -14.13 -18.25
C ARG A 225 27.48 -13.40 -19.39
N LEU A 226 27.67 -12.09 -19.25
CA LEU A 226 28.40 -11.27 -20.21
C LEU A 226 29.92 -11.55 -20.16
N VAL A 227 30.42 -11.93 -18.99
CA VAL A 227 31.82 -12.34 -18.80
C VAL A 227 31.90 -13.82 -18.45
N LYS A 228 32.75 -14.54 -19.18
CA LYS A 228 33.01 -15.96 -18.93
C LYS A 228 33.66 -16.15 -17.55
N SER A 229 33.01 -16.91 -16.68
CA SER A 229 33.53 -17.28 -15.37
C SER A 229 33.57 -18.80 -15.27
N GLU A 230 34.71 -19.36 -14.91
CA GLU A 230 34.93 -20.82 -14.86
C GLU A 230 34.12 -21.54 -13.76
N ALA A 231 33.42 -20.80 -12.89
CA ALA A 231 32.81 -21.33 -11.66
C ALA A 231 31.28 -21.55 -11.70
N THR A 232 30.59 -21.28 -12.83
CA THR A 232 29.11 -21.43 -12.90
C THR A 232 28.62 -22.01 -14.23
N ASP A 233 27.59 -22.85 -14.15
CA ASP A 233 26.90 -23.55 -15.26
C ASP A 233 26.04 -22.64 -16.16
N ARG A 234 26.23 -21.30 -16.12
CA ARG A 234 25.49 -20.35 -16.95
C ARG A 234 26.18 -20.15 -18.30
N SER A 235 25.39 -20.17 -19.37
CA SER A 235 25.88 -19.87 -20.72
C SER A 235 26.40 -18.44 -20.83
N VAL A 236 27.36 -18.22 -21.72
CA VAL A 236 27.86 -16.87 -22.05
C VAL A 236 26.82 -16.19 -22.95
N CYS A 237 26.50 -14.93 -22.68
CA CYS A 237 25.60 -14.16 -23.53
C CYS A 237 26.30 -13.92 -24.88
N ASP A 238 25.68 -14.33 -25.99
CA ASP A 238 26.31 -14.34 -27.32
C ASP A 238 25.83 -13.21 -28.23
N GLY A 239 24.91 -12.37 -27.75
CA GLY A 239 24.34 -11.25 -28.49
C GLY A 239 23.13 -11.62 -29.34
N THR A 240 22.66 -12.87 -29.30
CA THR A 240 21.40 -13.28 -29.93
C THR A 240 20.16 -12.95 -29.10
N GLU A 241 20.35 -12.45 -27.87
CA GLU A 241 19.28 -12.11 -26.96
C GLU A 241 18.47 -10.90 -27.45
N ASP A 242 17.14 -11.02 -27.52
CA ASP A 242 16.25 -9.93 -27.93
C ASP A 242 15.34 -9.50 -26.78
N ILE A 243 15.62 -8.32 -26.23
CA ILE A 243 14.85 -7.70 -25.15
C ILE A 243 13.38 -7.45 -25.52
N LYS A 244 13.05 -7.34 -26.81
CA LYS A 244 11.66 -7.13 -27.26
C LYS A 244 10.78 -8.35 -27.02
N THR A 245 11.39 -9.53 -26.91
CA THR A 245 10.70 -10.79 -26.63
C THR A 245 10.50 -11.02 -25.13
N LEU A 246 11.24 -10.30 -24.29
CA LEU A 246 11.16 -10.42 -22.84
C LEU A 246 9.84 -9.84 -22.35
N GLN A 247 9.06 -10.64 -21.63
CA GLN A 247 7.87 -10.17 -20.94
C GLN A 247 8.20 -9.90 -19.47
N SER A 248 8.53 -8.64 -19.16
CA SER A 248 8.85 -8.19 -17.81
C SER A 248 8.27 -6.82 -17.49
N SER A 249 8.21 -6.47 -16.20
CA SER A 249 7.78 -5.14 -15.75
C SER A 249 8.66 -4.01 -16.29
N TYR A 250 9.90 -4.29 -16.70
CA TYR A 250 10.77 -3.32 -17.38
C TYR A 250 10.28 -3.00 -18.80
N THR A 251 9.93 -4.03 -19.55
CA THR A 251 9.47 -3.91 -20.94
C THR A 251 7.99 -3.51 -21.08
N ASP A 252 7.21 -3.61 -20.00
CA ASP A 252 5.79 -3.26 -20.00
C ASP A 252 5.58 -1.76 -19.79
N THR A 253 5.31 -1.06 -20.90
CA THR A 253 5.00 0.38 -20.90
C THR A 253 3.50 0.66 -21.01
N SER A 254 2.62 -0.33 -20.79
CA SER A 254 1.17 -0.19 -20.97
C SER A 254 0.50 0.71 -19.93
N GLN A 255 1.10 0.85 -18.74
CA GLN A 255 0.55 1.64 -17.62
C GLN A 255 1.64 2.42 -16.89
N LEU A 256 2.15 3.50 -17.49
CA LEU A 256 3.16 4.34 -16.84
C LEU A 256 2.48 5.28 -15.82
N ARG A 257 2.63 4.97 -14.53
CA ARG A 257 2.11 5.78 -13.40
C ARG A 257 3.26 6.45 -12.65
N ILE A 258 3.97 5.70 -11.80
CA ILE A 258 5.12 6.18 -11.04
C ILE A 258 6.23 6.67 -11.98
N THR A 259 6.49 5.95 -13.07
CA THR A 259 7.45 6.35 -14.12
C THR A 259 7.12 7.73 -14.69
N ASN A 260 5.84 8.05 -14.85
CA ASN A 260 5.40 9.37 -15.29
C ASN A 260 5.60 10.46 -14.24
N MET A 261 5.48 10.13 -12.96
CA MET A 261 5.83 11.07 -11.88
C MET A 261 7.32 11.37 -11.87
N VAL A 262 8.18 10.36 -12.08
CA VAL A 262 9.63 10.55 -12.22
C VAL A 262 9.95 11.42 -13.43
N TYR A 263 9.37 11.10 -14.59
CA TYR A 263 9.51 11.89 -15.81
C TYR A 263 9.13 13.37 -15.59
N LYS A 264 7.94 13.62 -15.04
CA LYS A 264 7.47 14.97 -14.73
C LYS A 264 8.34 15.69 -13.70
N ALA A 265 8.89 14.99 -12.71
CA ALA A 265 9.77 15.57 -11.72
C ALA A 265 11.09 16.07 -12.36
N VAL A 266 11.66 15.29 -13.28
CA VAL A 266 12.86 15.70 -14.02
C VAL A 266 12.56 16.92 -14.90
N TYR A 267 11.41 16.92 -15.60
CA TYR A 267 10.97 18.09 -16.36
C TYR A 267 10.72 19.32 -15.49
N ALA A 268 10.18 19.14 -14.29
CA ALA A 268 9.99 20.23 -13.34
C ALA A 268 11.33 20.88 -12.97
N ILE A 269 12.35 20.06 -12.65
CA ILE A 269 13.70 20.53 -12.36
C ILE A 269 14.30 21.23 -13.59
N ALA A 270 14.19 20.62 -14.78
CA ALA A 270 14.69 21.21 -16.01
C ALA A 270 14.07 22.58 -16.30
N HIS A 271 12.76 22.72 -16.11
CA HIS A 271 12.06 24.01 -16.24
C HIS A 271 12.45 25.01 -15.15
N ALA A 272 12.70 24.55 -13.92
CA ALA A 272 13.21 25.40 -12.84
C ALA A 272 14.56 26.00 -13.22
N ILE A 273 15.49 25.16 -13.68
CA ILE A 273 16.83 25.56 -14.12
C ILE A 273 16.71 26.49 -15.33
N HIS A 274 15.91 26.13 -16.34
CA HIS A 274 15.70 26.96 -17.53
C HIS A 274 15.23 28.37 -17.18
N ASN A 275 14.23 28.50 -16.31
CA ASN A 275 13.74 29.81 -15.88
C ASN A 275 14.77 30.62 -15.09
N ALA A 276 15.72 29.96 -14.46
CA ALA A 276 16.76 30.61 -13.68
C ALA A 276 17.93 31.10 -14.55
N VAL A 277 18.32 30.32 -15.57
CA VAL A 277 19.53 30.59 -16.37
C VAL A 277 19.25 31.11 -17.78
N CYS A 278 18.01 31.02 -18.26
CA CYS A 278 17.63 31.44 -19.61
C CYS A 278 16.72 32.67 -19.58
N GLN A 279 17.02 33.64 -20.45
CA GLN A 279 16.19 34.81 -20.71
C GLN A 279 15.71 34.78 -22.17
N LYS A 280 14.46 35.23 -22.39
CA LYS A 280 13.87 35.33 -23.73
C LYS A 280 13.93 36.78 -24.20
N THR A 281 14.73 37.04 -25.24
CA THR A 281 14.81 38.34 -25.92
C THR A 281 14.50 38.15 -27.40
N ASP A 282 13.52 38.92 -27.90
CA ASP A 282 13.13 39.02 -29.32
C ASP A 282 13.21 37.70 -30.10
N SER A 283 12.49 36.68 -29.61
CA SER A 283 12.36 35.32 -30.19
C SER A 283 13.59 34.40 -30.12
N THR A 284 14.71 34.84 -29.56
CA THR A 284 15.85 33.99 -29.19
C THR A 284 15.88 33.71 -27.69
N ILE A 285 16.16 32.45 -27.32
CA ILE A 285 16.39 32.07 -25.92
C ILE A 285 17.90 32.08 -25.70
N GLN A 286 18.37 32.93 -24.78
CA GLN A 286 19.78 32.99 -24.42
C GLN A 286 19.95 32.47 -22.99
N CYS A 287 20.75 31.41 -22.84
CA CYS A 287 21.01 30.77 -21.56
C CYS A 287 22.46 30.99 -21.13
N ASP A 288 22.68 31.38 -19.88
CA ASP A 288 24.01 31.51 -19.31
C ASP A 288 24.39 30.24 -18.53
N LYS A 289 25.35 29.49 -19.08
CA LYS A 289 25.87 28.26 -18.48
C LYS A 289 26.79 28.50 -17.27
N PHE A 290 27.24 29.74 -17.04
CA PHE A 290 28.13 30.09 -15.93
C PHE A 290 27.39 30.68 -14.73
N THR A 291 26.08 30.89 -14.85
CA THR A 291 25.23 31.29 -13.73
C THR A 291 25.30 30.22 -12.65
N LYS A 292 25.86 30.58 -11.49
CA LYS A 292 25.87 29.71 -10.31
C LYS A 292 24.49 29.76 -9.66
N LEU A 293 23.80 28.63 -9.68
CA LEU A 293 22.56 28.43 -8.94
C LEU A 293 22.90 27.96 -7.52
N GLU A 294 22.45 28.71 -6.51
CA GLU A 294 22.47 28.21 -5.13
C GLU A 294 21.23 27.34 -4.88
N ALA A 295 21.38 26.25 -4.13
CA ALA A 295 20.29 25.28 -3.87
C ALA A 295 19.02 25.91 -3.25
N LYS A 296 19.14 27.07 -2.58
CA LYS A 296 17.99 27.83 -2.04
C LYS A 296 17.17 28.53 -3.13
N GLU A 297 17.81 28.97 -4.21
CA GLU A 297 17.15 29.66 -5.32
C GLU A 297 16.33 28.69 -6.18
N GLU A 298 16.87 27.49 -6.41
CA GLU A 298 16.19 26.40 -7.13
C GLU A 298 14.89 25.97 -6.42
N PHE A 299 14.90 25.89 -5.07
CA PHE A 299 13.73 25.53 -4.28
C PHE A 299 12.63 26.60 -4.32
N LEU A 300 12.99 27.88 -4.37
CA LEU A 300 12.04 29.00 -4.47
C LEU A 300 11.38 29.08 -5.85
N ILE A 301 12.14 28.83 -6.92
CA ILE A 301 11.63 28.80 -8.30
C ILE A 301 10.60 27.67 -8.48
N ASN A 302 10.82 26.53 -7.83
CA ASN A 302 9.96 25.34 -7.97
C ASN A 302 8.51 25.55 -7.45
N ARG A 303 8.30 26.47 -6.49
CA ARG A 303 6.97 26.68 -5.86
C ARG A 303 5.91 27.28 -6.80
N ASN A 304 6.30 27.90 -7.92
CA ASN A 304 5.38 28.60 -8.82
C ASN A 304 5.47 28.12 -10.29
N LEU A 305 6.07 26.95 -10.54
CA LEU A 305 6.20 26.43 -11.90
C LEU A 305 4.83 25.99 -12.47
N THR A 306 4.55 26.49 -13.66
CA THR A 306 3.45 26.04 -14.50
C THR A 306 3.97 25.84 -15.92
N TRP A 307 3.76 24.66 -16.48
CA TRP A 307 4.08 24.38 -17.87
C TRP A 307 3.06 23.42 -18.47
N VAL A 308 3.03 23.35 -19.80
CA VAL A 308 2.14 22.48 -20.55
C VAL A 308 2.99 21.51 -21.36
N GLU A 309 2.74 20.22 -21.18
CA GLU A 309 3.38 19.17 -21.96
C GLU A 309 2.28 18.27 -22.54
N GLY A 310 2.29 18.05 -23.85
CA GLY A 310 1.29 17.18 -24.51
C GLY A 310 -0.18 17.58 -24.30
N GLY A 311 -0.47 18.86 -24.03
CA GLY A 311 -1.84 19.36 -23.82
C GLY A 311 -2.38 19.24 -22.38
N THR A 312 -1.60 18.74 -21.42
CA THR A 312 -1.96 18.75 -19.99
C THR A 312 -1.16 19.80 -19.23
N GLN A 313 -1.85 20.64 -18.44
CA GLN A 313 -1.23 21.65 -17.60
C GLN A 313 -0.64 20.98 -16.35
N VAL A 314 0.68 21.00 -16.21
CA VAL A 314 1.38 20.50 -15.03
C VAL A 314 1.66 21.68 -14.10
N ARG A 315 1.07 21.63 -12.91
CA ARG A 315 1.37 22.55 -11.80
C ARG A 315 2.30 21.84 -10.83
N SER A 316 3.33 22.53 -10.34
CA SER A 316 4.01 22.04 -9.15
C SER A 316 2.97 21.88 -8.01
N PRO A 317 2.98 20.76 -7.27
CA PRO A 317 2.09 20.62 -6.13
C PRO A 317 2.37 21.79 -5.20
N LYS A 318 1.34 22.55 -4.82
CA LYS A 318 1.47 23.36 -3.61
C LYS A 318 1.89 22.39 -2.52
N ALA A 319 3.08 22.59 -1.94
CA ALA A 319 3.50 21.83 -0.78
C ALA A 319 2.41 22.02 0.28
N ILE A 320 1.56 21.01 0.45
CA ILE A 320 0.67 20.91 1.60
C ILE A 320 1.58 20.42 2.71
N ILE A 321 2.15 21.38 3.45
CA ILE A 321 2.69 21.15 4.78
C ILE A 321 1.53 21.34 5.75
#